data_AF-A0A0U1PZV3-F1
#
_entry.id   AF-A0A0U1PZV3-F1
#
_cell.length_a   1.000
_cell.length_b   1.000
_cell.length_c   1.000
_cell.angle_alpha   90.00
_cell.angle_beta   90.00
_cell.angle_gamma   90.00
#
_symmetry.space_group_name_H-M   'P 1'
#
loop_
_entity.id
_entity.type
_entity.pdbx_description
1 polymer ?
#
loop_
_entity_poly.entity_id
_entity_poly.type
_entity_poly.pdbx_seq_one_letter_code
_entity_poly.pdbx_strand_id
1 'polypeptide(L)'
;MIGFVANHRDAYGVEPICRGLEIAPSTCYSHADREADPESRPDRWWRDRALEVEVRQVWDENKQVYGAKKVWKQLLQEAGRWRVARWNG
;
A
#
# COMPACT_ATOMS: atom_id res chain seq x y z
N MET A 1 10.49 -5.01 -2.40
CA MET A 1 10.94 -5.05 -3.81
C MET A 1 11.85 -3.87 -4.13
N ILE A 2 11.39 -2.62 -4.01
CA ILE A 2 12.23 -1.43 -4.26
C ILE A 2 13.41 -1.32 -3.28
N GLY A 3 13.21 -1.68 -2.00
CA GLY A 3 14.32 -1.73 -1.03
C GLY A 3 15.47 -2.66 -1.43
N PHE A 4 15.19 -3.75 -2.16
CA PHE A 4 16.25 -4.61 -2.72
C PHE A 4 17.05 -3.87 -3.78
N VAL A 5 16.37 -3.19 -4.71
CA VAL A 5 17.02 -2.38 -5.75
C VAL A 5 17.86 -1.27 -5.10
N ALA A 6 17.31 -0.58 -4.10
CA ALA A 6 18.02 0.47 -3.37
C ALA A 6 19.30 -0.04 -2.70
N ASN A 7 19.27 -1.22 -2.06
CA ASN A 7 20.41 -1.79 -1.34
C ASN A 7 21.53 -2.30 -2.27
N HIS A 8 21.21 -2.60 -3.52
CA HIS A 8 22.15 -3.24 -4.46
C HIS A 8 22.54 -2.35 -5.65
N ARG A 9 21.94 -1.16 -5.79
CA ARG A 9 22.21 -0.24 -6.90
C ARG A 9 23.66 0.20 -7.01
N ASP A 10 24.37 0.33 -5.88
CA ASP A 10 25.75 0.81 -5.88
C ASP A 10 26.73 -0.24 -6.41
N ALA A 11 26.37 -1.54 -6.28
CA ALA A 11 27.19 -2.65 -6.76
C ALA A 11 26.87 -3.07 -8.20
N TYR A 12 25.60 -2.98 -8.62
CA TYR A 12 25.13 -3.54 -9.91
C TYR A 12 24.43 -2.54 -10.82
N GLY A 13 24.14 -1.32 -10.36
CA GLY A 13 23.29 -0.36 -11.05
C GLY A 13 21.80 -0.71 -10.97
N VAL A 14 20.93 0.28 -11.18
CA VAL A 14 19.47 0.11 -11.10
C VAL A 14 18.93 -0.70 -12.28
N GLU A 15 19.37 -0.41 -13.52
CA GLU A 15 18.83 -1.06 -14.72
C GLU A 15 19.05 -2.58 -14.77
N PRO A 16 20.24 -3.12 -14.43
CA PRO A 16 20.46 -4.57 -14.46
C PRO A 16 19.59 -5.32 -13.45
N ILE A 17 19.39 -4.74 -12.26
CA ILE A 17 18.53 -5.32 -11.22
C ILE A 17 17.07 -5.29 -11.68
N CYS A 18 16.60 -4.15 -12.19
CA CYS A 18 15.24 -3.99 -12.72
C CYS A 18 14.94 -5.00 -13.83
N ARG A 19 15.90 -5.27 -14.72
CA ARG A 19 15.76 -6.30 -15.76
C ARG A 19 15.59 -7.70 -15.18
N GLY A 20 16.37 -8.06 -14.17
CA GLY A 20 16.28 -9.39 -13.54
C GLY A 20 14.99 -9.60 -12.73
N LEU A 21 14.42 -8.52 -12.20
CA LEU A 21 13.14 -8.56 -11.48
C LEU A 21 11.91 -8.33 -12.37
N GLU A 22 12.11 -8.09 -13.67
CA GLU A 22 11.06 -7.76 -14.64
C GLU A 22 10.25 -6.50 -14.25
N ILE A 23 10.92 -5.49 -13.73
CA ILE A 23 10.33 -4.20 -13.32
C ILE A 23 10.89 -3.09 -14.19
N ALA A 24 10.06 -2.12 -14.59
CA ALA A 24 10.55 -0.94 -15.28
C ALA A 24 11.40 -0.05 -14.34
N PRO A 25 12.58 0.44 -14.77
CA PRO A 25 13.39 1.36 -13.97
C PRO A 25 12.65 2.62 -13.52
N SER A 26 11.75 3.14 -14.35
CA SER A 26 10.88 4.27 -14.01
C SER A 26 10.05 4.02 -12.75
N THR A 27 9.56 2.79 -12.54
CA THR A 27 8.84 2.41 -11.31
C THR A 27 9.74 2.54 -10.08
N CYS A 28 11.02 2.22 -10.19
CA CYS A 28 11.98 2.36 -9.08
C CYS A 28 12.25 3.83 -8.78
N TYR A 29 12.50 4.65 -9.79
CA TYR A 29 12.71 6.09 -9.59
C TYR A 29 11.47 6.77 -9.02
N SER A 30 10.29 6.51 -9.58
CA SER A 30 9.04 7.07 -9.05
C SER A 30 8.72 6.60 -7.63
N HIS A 31 9.28 5.47 -7.18
CA HIS A 31 9.14 5.05 -5.78
C HIS A 31 10.14 5.78 -4.88
N ALA A 32 11.38 5.97 -5.33
CA ALA A 32 12.38 6.77 -4.62
C ALA A 32 11.91 8.22 -4.44
N ASP A 33 11.33 8.83 -5.47
CA ASP A 33 10.79 10.19 -5.41
C ASP A 33 9.68 10.31 -4.34
N ARG A 34 8.78 9.32 -4.27
CA ARG A 34 7.69 9.27 -3.27
C ARG A 34 8.16 9.00 -1.84
N GLU A 35 9.33 8.40 -1.69
CA GLU A 35 9.97 8.22 -0.38
C GLU A 35 10.70 9.49 0.06
N ALA A 36 11.39 10.16 -0.86
CA ALA A 36 12.13 11.39 -0.61
C ALA A 36 11.21 12.58 -0.31
N ASP A 37 10.08 12.68 -1.01
CA ASP A 37 9.08 13.73 -0.82
C ASP A 37 7.71 13.12 -0.44
N PRO A 38 7.35 13.16 0.86
CA PRO A 38 6.04 12.72 1.33
C PRO A 38 4.85 13.48 0.73
N GLU A 39 5.03 14.72 0.25
CA GLU A 39 3.97 15.51 -0.37
C GLU A 39 3.67 15.04 -1.81
N SER A 40 4.63 14.40 -2.48
CA SER A 40 4.44 13.80 -3.82
C SER A 40 3.58 12.52 -3.82
N ARG A 41 3.11 12.08 -2.65
CA ARG A 41 2.29 10.89 -2.51
C ARG A 41 0.90 11.11 -3.12
N PRO A 42 0.42 10.19 -3.98
CA PRO A 42 -0.92 10.31 -4.55
C PRO A 42 -2.01 10.34 -3.46
N ASP A 43 -3.12 11.05 -3.68
CA ASP A 43 -4.27 11.09 -2.76
C ASP A 43 -4.76 9.71 -2.30
N ARG A 44 -4.64 8.71 -3.20
CA ARG A 44 -4.99 7.32 -2.89
C ARG A 44 -4.16 6.77 -1.73
N TRP A 45 -2.89 7.14 -1.62
CA TRP A 45 -2.01 6.70 -0.54
C TRP A 45 -2.53 7.16 0.82
N TRP A 46 -2.92 8.43 0.94
CA TRP A 46 -3.47 9.00 2.18
C TRP A 46 -4.80 8.35 2.56
N ARG A 47 -5.68 8.12 1.58
CA ARG A 47 -6.96 7.42 1.79
C ARG A 47 -6.76 5.97 2.24
N ASP A 48 -5.84 5.24 1.62
CA ASP A 48 -5.54 3.86 1.99
C ASP A 48 -4.95 3.79 3.41
N ARG A 49 -4.10 4.75 3.80
CA ARG A 49 -3.56 4.84 5.16
C ARG A 49 -4.62 5.13 6.21
N ALA A 50 -5.52 6.07 5.95
CA ALA A 50 -6.65 6.33 6.84
C ALA A 50 -7.52 5.08 6.98
N LEU A 51 -7.82 4.41 5.87
CA LEU A 51 -8.59 3.17 5.88
C LEU A 51 -7.89 2.03 6.64
N GLU A 52 -6.57 1.90 6.54
CA GLU A 52 -5.79 0.88 7.27
C GLU A 52 -6.00 1.00 8.79
N VAL A 53 -6.06 2.23 9.31
CA VAL A 53 -6.33 2.50 10.73
C VAL A 53 -7.73 2.03 11.13
N GLU A 54 -8.74 2.37 10.32
CA GLU A 54 -10.13 1.95 10.56
C GLU A 54 -10.28 0.41 10.51
N VAL A 55 -9.66 -0.24 9.52
CA VAL A 55 -9.62 -1.70 9.41
C VAL A 55 -9.02 -2.33 10.66
N ARG A 56 -7.91 -1.76 11.17
CA ARG A 56 -7.25 -2.25 12.37
C ARG A 56 -8.14 -2.09 13.59
N GLN A 57 -8.75 -0.91 13.76
CA GLN A 57 -9.64 -0.63 14.87
C GLN A 57 -10.80 -1.62 14.93
N VAL A 58 -11.53 -1.80 13.82
CA VAL A 58 -12.63 -2.76 13.73
C VAL A 58 -12.17 -4.19 14.04
N TRP A 59 -10.99 -4.58 13.56
CA TRP A 59 -10.45 -5.92 13.81
C TRP A 59 -10.12 -6.13 15.30
N ASP A 60 -9.48 -5.15 15.94
CA ASP A 60 -9.11 -5.21 17.35
C ASP A 60 -10.32 -5.15 18.29
N GLU A 61 -11.30 -4.28 17.99
CA GLU A 61 -12.57 -4.20 18.73
C GLU A 61 -13.36 -5.52 18.67
N ASN A 62 -13.26 -6.24 17.55
CA ASN A 62 -13.85 -7.57 17.39
C ASN A 62 -12.92 -8.71 17.84
N LYS A 63 -11.96 -8.44 18.73
CA LYS A 63 -11.05 -9.45 19.31
C LYS A 63 -10.32 -10.28 18.26
N GLN A 64 -10.09 -9.69 17.09
CA GLN A 64 -9.39 -10.29 15.96
C GLN A 64 -10.10 -11.53 15.36
N VAL A 65 -11.34 -11.84 15.76
CA VAL A 65 -12.11 -12.99 15.22
C VAL A 65 -12.79 -12.69 13.90
N TYR A 66 -12.83 -11.42 13.49
CA TYR A 66 -13.38 -11.02 12.20
C TYR A 66 -12.36 -11.20 11.08
N GLY A 67 -12.71 -12.06 10.12
CA GLY A 67 -12.01 -12.07 8.82
C GLY A 67 -12.41 -10.88 7.94
N ALA A 68 -11.69 -10.69 6.84
CA ALA A 68 -11.80 -9.54 5.94
C ALA A 68 -13.25 -9.17 5.55
N LYS A 69 -14.11 -10.15 5.24
CA LYS A 69 -15.50 -9.89 4.85
C LYS A 69 -16.35 -9.28 5.98
N LYS A 70 -16.11 -9.67 7.23
CA LYS A 70 -16.84 -9.13 8.39
C LYS A 70 -16.34 -7.73 8.74
N VAL A 71 -15.03 -7.53 8.73
CA VAL A 71 -14.42 -6.20 8.87
C VAL A 71 -14.96 -5.24 7.82
N TRP A 72 -14.98 -5.65 6.55
CA TRP A 72 -15.54 -4.88 5.44
C TRP A 72 -17.00 -4.47 5.65
N LYS A 73 -17.85 -5.43 6.07
CA LYS A 73 -19.26 -5.13 6.36
C LYS A 73 -19.41 -4.13 7.50
N GLN A 74 -18.62 -4.25 8.55
CA GLN A 74 -18.65 -3.33 9.69
C GLN A 74 -18.22 -1.92 9.29
N LEU A 75 -17.12 -1.80 8.54
CA LEU A 75 -16.65 -0.51 8.03
C LEU A 75 -17.69 0.20 7.15
N LEU A 76 -18.43 -0.55 6.34
CA LEU A 76 -19.53 0.01 5.55
C LEU A 76 -20.68 0.52 6.41
N GLN A 77 -20.98 -0.18 7.52
CA GLN A 77 -22.07 0.15 8.43
C GLN A 77 -21.75 1.37 9.31
N GLU A 78 -20.53 1.46 9.83
CA GLU A 78 -20.12 2.53 10.76
C GLU A 78 -19.70 3.80 10.03
N ALA A 79 -19.05 3.68 8.87
CA ALA A 79 -18.38 4.84 8.28
C ALA A 79 -19.11 5.46 7.08
N GLY A 80 -20.04 4.76 6.41
CA GLY A 80 -20.89 5.29 5.31
C GLY A 80 -20.18 5.96 4.10
N ARG A 81 -18.87 6.19 4.14
CA ARG A 81 -18.07 7.00 3.21
C ARG A 81 -16.93 6.24 2.53
N TRP A 82 -16.53 5.08 3.04
CA TRP A 82 -15.44 4.30 2.45
C TRP A 82 -15.91 3.55 1.20
N ARG A 83 -16.00 4.24 0.05
CA ARG A 83 -16.12 3.59 -1.27
C ARG A 83 -14.77 3.01 -1.69
N VAL A 84 -14.36 1.94 -1.02
CA VAL A 84 -13.28 1.09 -1.53
C VAL A 84 -13.92 0.15 -2.54
N ALA A 85 -13.22 -0.15 -3.64
CA ALA A 85 -13.73 -0.98 -4.72
C ALA A 85 -14.45 -2.24 -4.19
N ARG A 86 -15.62 -2.52 -4.75
CA ARG A 86 -16.51 -3.65 -4.42
C ARG A 86 -15.67 -4.90 -4.11
N TRP A 87 -15.88 -5.49 -2.93
CA TRP A 87 -15.28 -6.78 -2.58
C TRP A 87 -15.65 -7.79 -3.69
N ASN A 88 -14.69 -8.09 -4.56
CA ASN A 88 -14.76 -9.15 -5.56
C ASN A 88 -14.01 -10.33 -4.94
N GLY A 89 -14.68 -11.02 -4.02
CA GLY A 89 -14.23 -12.34 -3.57
C GLY A 89 -14.80 -13.43 -4.45
#